data_AF-A0A932SI89-F1
#
_entry.id   AF-A0A932SI89-F1
#
_cell.length_a   1.000
_cell.length_b   1.000
_cell.length_c   1.000
_cell.angle_alpha   90.00
_cell.angle_beta   90.00
_cell.angle_gamma   90.00
#
_symmetry.space_group_name_H-M   'P 1'
#
loop_
_entity.id
_entity.type
_entity.pdbx_description
1 polymer ?
#
loop_
_entity_poly.entity_id
_entity_poly.type
_entity_poly.pdbx_seq_one_letter_code
_entity_poly.pdbx_strand_id
1 'polypeptide(L)'
;MSILVPTDAELLTAAQQGDSSSLGMLLERYRTRLHAVALGMLGYGPQAEDAVHETFLIALNKLHQLREPGAVGGWLHAVLRNVCLMSLRGRREEVPIEELPPDAEPTTDLSALEEKLDQLALRDWIWAAISSLPETLRVTAILRYFGSHTTYDEIATLLGIPVGTVRSRLSQVKLKLADALLQAAGLDHSRERAERESLLRYHRDVWNEYTRKDRDAFLSHYTDDLRVTFPDGETLQGRVHLDKEVDSDLEAGTDVLVQRILPSRDLTIIEAAFINPRDNPYRCPPGMTLVLSHRGRRTDRLKFYFAPRPPVPEE
;
A
#
# COMPACT_ATOMS: atom_id res chain seq x y z
N MET A 1 39.70 21.76 -3.05
CA MET A 1 39.06 20.51 -3.50
C MET A 1 37.60 20.86 -3.76
N SER A 2 37.20 21.00 -5.03
CA SER A 2 35.83 21.39 -5.38
C SER A 2 34.91 20.21 -5.09
N ILE A 3 34.01 20.34 -4.12
CA ILE A 3 32.98 19.33 -3.86
C ILE A 3 31.96 19.49 -4.99
N LEU A 4 32.01 18.60 -5.98
CA LEU A 4 31.00 18.51 -7.03
C LEU A 4 29.66 18.20 -6.35
N VAL A 5 28.74 19.17 -6.36
CA VAL A 5 27.39 18.98 -5.87
C VAL A 5 26.66 18.12 -6.91
N PRO A 6 26.18 16.91 -6.55
CA PRO A 6 25.52 16.03 -7.50
C PRO A 6 24.23 16.67 -8.02
N THR A 7 23.99 16.52 -9.32
CA THR A 7 22.79 16.95 -10.02
C THR A 7 21.57 16.15 -9.58
N ASP A 8 20.37 16.66 -9.86
CA ASP A 8 19.13 15.96 -9.50
C ASP A 8 18.99 14.62 -10.24
N ALA A 9 19.49 14.56 -11.48
CA ALA A 9 19.51 13.33 -12.27
C ALA A 9 20.46 12.28 -11.66
N GLU A 10 21.64 12.69 -11.20
CA GLU A 10 22.61 11.80 -10.52
C GLU A 10 22.05 11.29 -9.19
N LEU A 11 21.46 12.19 -8.39
CA LEU A 11 20.82 11.81 -7.12
C LEU A 11 19.65 10.85 -7.34
N LEU A 12 18.81 11.08 -8.34
CA LEU A 12 17.69 10.19 -8.63
C LEU A 12 18.18 8.84 -9.19
N THR A 13 19.19 8.82 -10.05
CA THR A 13 19.75 7.56 -10.58
C THR A 13 20.32 6.71 -9.44
N ALA A 14 21.08 7.32 -8.53
CA ALA A 14 21.59 6.63 -7.34
C ALA A 14 20.45 6.16 -6.41
N ALA A 15 19.43 7.00 -6.20
CA ALA A 15 18.24 6.62 -5.43
C ALA A 15 17.47 5.44 -6.05
N GLN A 16 17.39 5.37 -7.38
CA GLN A 16 16.77 4.26 -8.12
C GLN A 16 17.56 2.95 -7.97
N GLN A 17 18.87 3.05 -7.72
CA GLN A 17 19.77 1.93 -7.40
C GLN A 17 19.81 1.62 -5.89
N GLY A 18 18.99 2.30 -5.07
CA GLY A 18 18.86 2.01 -3.65
C GLY A 18 19.59 2.95 -2.69
N ASP A 19 20.27 3.99 -3.18
CA ASP A 19 20.93 4.97 -2.31
C ASP A 19 19.90 5.90 -1.63
N SER A 20 19.51 5.53 -0.41
CA SER A 20 18.60 6.32 0.42
C SER A 20 19.14 7.71 0.77
N SER A 21 20.47 7.87 0.85
CA SER A 21 21.09 9.17 1.16
C SER A 21 20.93 10.13 -0.02
N SER A 22 21.13 9.63 -1.24
CA SER A 22 20.88 10.41 -2.46
C SER A 22 19.42 10.82 -2.58
N LEU A 23 18.47 9.95 -2.22
CA LEU A 23 17.06 10.36 -2.19
C LEU A 23 16.77 11.41 -1.13
N GLY A 24 17.28 11.23 0.09
CA GLY A 24 17.12 12.21 1.17
C GLY A 24 17.64 13.59 0.75
N MET A 25 18.82 13.64 0.15
CA MET A 25 19.40 14.87 -0.40
C MET A 25 18.53 15.49 -1.49
N LEU A 26 17.98 14.67 -2.40
CA LEU A 26 17.09 15.14 -3.46
C LEU A 26 15.81 15.75 -2.88
N LEU A 27 15.10 15.04 -2.00
CA LEU A 27 13.86 15.54 -1.41
C LEU A 27 14.10 16.80 -0.57
N GLU A 28 15.17 16.84 0.22
CA GLU A 28 15.53 18.01 1.03
C GLU A 28 15.81 19.24 0.14
N ARG A 29 16.50 19.05 -0.98
CA ARG A 29 16.76 20.10 -1.98
C ARG A 29 15.46 20.72 -2.53
N TYR A 30 14.37 19.94 -2.59
CA TYR A 30 13.07 20.39 -3.07
C TYR A 30 12.14 20.90 -1.96
N ARG A 31 12.39 20.59 -0.68
CA ARG A 31 11.50 20.91 0.45
C ARG A 31 11.05 22.38 0.46
N THR A 32 12.00 23.31 0.47
CA THR A 32 11.69 24.75 0.56
C THR A 32 10.90 25.24 -0.65
N ARG A 33 11.24 24.77 -1.86
CA ARG A 33 10.57 25.19 -3.10
C ARG A 33 9.14 24.67 -3.17
N LEU A 34 8.94 23.40 -2.83
CA LEU A 34 7.61 22.79 -2.76
C LEU A 34 6.77 23.45 -1.66
N HIS A 35 7.35 23.74 -0.51
CA HIS A 35 6.64 24.43 0.57
C HIS A 35 6.15 25.83 0.14
N ALA A 36 6.98 26.59 -0.59
CA ALA A 36 6.57 27.89 -1.11
C ALA A 36 5.38 27.78 -2.08
N VAL A 37 5.37 26.77 -2.97
CA VAL A 37 4.24 26.51 -3.87
C VAL A 37 2.99 26.10 -3.08
N ALA A 38 3.14 25.24 -2.08
CA ALA A 38 2.05 24.79 -1.23
C ALA A 38 1.41 25.96 -0.46
N LEU A 39 2.23 26.85 0.12
CA LEU A 39 1.77 28.09 0.77
C LEU A 39 1.00 28.98 -0.20
N GLY A 40 1.46 29.10 -1.46
CA GLY A 40 0.76 29.87 -2.49
C GLY A 40 -0.62 29.32 -2.85
N MET A 41 -0.82 28.00 -2.75
CA MET A 41 -2.09 27.34 -3.09
C MET A 41 -3.04 27.19 -1.90
N LEU A 42 -2.50 26.88 -0.71
CA LEU A 42 -3.27 26.51 0.48
C LEU A 42 -3.35 27.63 1.52
N GLY A 43 -2.52 28.67 1.38
CA GLY A 43 -2.36 29.72 2.37
C GLY A 43 -1.46 29.31 3.54
N TYR A 44 -1.26 30.26 4.47
CA TYR A 44 -0.48 30.03 5.68
C TYR A 44 -1.23 29.10 6.64
N GLY A 45 -0.63 27.95 6.95
CA GLY A 45 -1.19 26.96 7.86
C GLY A 45 -0.50 25.60 7.74
N PRO A 46 -0.81 24.65 8.64
CA PRO A 46 -0.19 23.33 8.65
C PRO A 46 -0.47 22.50 7.38
N GLN A 47 -1.49 22.87 6.60
CA GLN A 47 -1.87 22.16 5.37
C GLN A 47 -0.80 22.26 4.28
N ALA A 48 -0.05 23.37 4.22
CA ALA A 48 1.01 23.54 3.23
C ALA A 48 2.17 22.57 3.51
N GLU A 49 2.58 22.45 4.76
CA GLU A 49 3.60 21.52 5.20
C GLU A 49 3.14 20.06 5.06
N ASP A 50 1.87 19.78 5.38
CA ASP A 50 1.25 18.48 5.15
C ASP A 50 1.25 18.06 3.67
N ALA A 51 1.06 18.99 2.74
CA ALA A 51 1.09 18.73 1.31
C ALA A 51 2.49 18.38 0.81
N VAL A 52 3.53 19.04 1.35
CA VAL A 52 4.93 18.69 1.05
C VAL A 52 5.25 17.29 1.57
N HIS A 53 4.84 16.96 2.80
CA HIS A 53 5.06 15.63 3.35
C HIS A 53 4.34 14.53 2.56
N GLU A 54 3.08 14.74 2.18
CA GLU A 54 2.35 13.79 1.32
C GLU A 54 3.03 13.64 -0.04
N THR A 55 3.52 14.74 -0.63
CA THR A 55 4.28 14.71 -1.89
C THR A 55 5.53 13.86 -1.76
N PHE A 56 6.27 14.01 -0.68
CA PHE A 56 7.46 13.20 -0.42
C PHE A 56 7.10 11.72 -0.26
N LEU A 57 6.05 11.37 0.49
CA LEU A 57 5.62 9.98 0.60
C LEU A 57 5.20 9.37 -0.74
N ILE A 58 4.52 10.13 -1.59
CA ILE A 58 4.19 9.70 -2.96
C ILE A 58 5.48 9.54 -3.78
N ALA A 59 6.42 10.48 -3.64
CA ALA A 59 7.72 10.44 -4.30
C ALA A 59 8.52 9.19 -3.93
N LEU A 60 8.59 8.88 -2.65
CA LEU A 60 9.23 7.66 -2.15
C LEU A 60 8.68 6.38 -2.82
N ASN A 61 7.36 6.32 -3.08
CA ASN A 61 6.76 5.14 -3.70
C ASN A 61 6.78 5.17 -5.23
N LYS A 62 6.84 6.32 -5.90
CA LYS A 62 6.68 6.41 -7.36
C LYS A 62 7.90 6.90 -8.14
N LEU A 63 8.91 7.49 -7.48
CA LEU A 63 10.10 8.02 -8.16
C LEU A 63 10.89 6.95 -8.93
N HIS A 64 10.85 5.70 -8.50
CA HIS A 64 11.47 4.59 -9.22
C HIS A 64 10.86 4.34 -10.61
N GLN A 65 9.62 4.81 -10.85
CA GLN A 65 8.93 4.68 -12.13
C GLN A 65 9.27 5.81 -13.09
N LEU A 66 9.98 6.85 -12.63
CA LEU A 66 10.33 8.00 -13.46
C LEU A 66 11.45 7.61 -14.43
N ARG A 67 11.09 7.44 -15.70
CA ARG A 67 11.99 7.01 -16.78
C ARG A 67 13.07 8.05 -17.13
N GLU A 68 12.79 9.34 -16.90
CA GLU A 68 13.72 10.44 -17.18
C GLU A 68 14.17 11.12 -15.88
N PRO A 69 15.35 10.78 -15.33
CA PRO A 69 15.77 11.32 -14.04
C PRO A 69 15.91 12.85 -14.00
N GLY A 70 16.23 13.48 -15.14
CA GLY A 70 16.30 14.94 -15.27
C GLY A 70 14.95 15.65 -15.06
N ALA A 71 13.83 14.96 -15.25
CA ALA A 71 12.49 15.53 -15.12
C ALA A 71 11.96 15.56 -13.66
N VAL A 72 12.75 15.07 -12.69
CA VAL A 72 12.29 14.87 -11.30
C VAL A 72 11.74 16.12 -10.64
N GLY A 73 12.35 17.29 -10.91
CA GLY A 73 11.86 18.55 -10.38
C GLY A 73 10.45 18.88 -10.86
N GLY A 74 10.19 18.75 -12.16
CA GLY A 74 8.86 18.98 -12.74
C GLY A 74 7.83 17.99 -12.22
N TRP A 75 8.23 16.72 -12.10
CA TRP A 75 7.38 15.66 -11.56
C TRP A 75 6.98 15.92 -10.10
N LEU A 76 7.92 16.29 -9.22
CA LEU A 76 7.64 16.63 -7.82
C LEU A 76 6.65 17.80 -7.69
N HIS A 77 6.80 18.83 -8.52
CA HIS A 77 5.87 19.96 -8.53
C HIS A 77 4.48 19.55 -9.05
N ALA A 78 4.39 18.61 -9.98
CA ALA A 78 3.11 18.08 -10.46
C ALA A 78 2.39 17.28 -9.38
N VAL A 79 3.10 16.40 -8.68
CA VAL A 79 2.55 15.66 -7.53
C VAL A 79 2.06 16.63 -6.45
N LEU A 80 2.89 17.62 -6.06
CA LEU A 80 2.49 18.61 -5.06
C LEU A 80 1.23 19.36 -5.45
N ARG A 81 1.16 19.85 -6.69
CA ARG A 81 -0.02 20.57 -7.16
C ARG A 81 -1.27 19.69 -7.06
N ASN A 82 -1.18 18.41 -7.43
CA ASN A 82 -2.29 17.49 -7.29
C ASN A 82 -2.68 17.29 -5.82
N VAL A 83 -1.72 17.12 -4.91
CA VAL A 83 -1.97 17.04 -3.46
C VAL A 83 -2.64 18.31 -2.93
N CYS A 84 -2.14 19.49 -3.29
CA CYS A 84 -2.72 20.77 -2.89
C CYS A 84 -4.14 20.94 -3.43
N LEU A 85 -4.37 20.60 -4.70
CA LEU A 85 -5.71 20.57 -5.28
C LEU A 85 -6.58 19.64 -4.45
N MET A 86 -6.24 18.35 -4.28
CA MET A 86 -6.99 17.40 -3.45
C MET A 86 -7.30 17.91 -2.03
N SER A 87 -6.39 18.69 -1.43
CA SER A 87 -6.62 19.30 -0.11
C SER A 87 -7.65 20.44 -0.13
N LEU A 88 -7.62 21.32 -1.14
CA LEU A 88 -8.63 22.37 -1.33
C LEU A 88 -10.00 21.78 -1.64
N ARG A 89 -9.93 20.69 -2.38
CA ARG A 89 -11.01 19.87 -2.90
C ARG A 89 -11.77 19.09 -1.83
N GLY A 90 -11.06 18.62 -0.80
CA GLY A 90 -11.67 18.09 0.43
C GLY A 90 -12.57 19.06 1.21
N ARG A 91 -12.74 20.32 0.78
CA ARG A 91 -13.78 21.25 1.26
C ARG A 91 -15.09 21.18 0.44
N ARG A 92 -15.13 20.48 -0.70
CA ARG A 92 -16.27 20.50 -1.64
C ARG A 92 -16.24 19.27 -2.60
N GLU A 93 -16.26 18.05 -2.05
CA GLU A 93 -16.34 16.73 -2.76
C GLU A 93 -15.33 16.48 -3.89
N GLU A 94 -14.51 15.41 -3.83
CA GLU A 94 -13.62 15.15 -4.98
C GLU A 94 -13.14 13.74 -5.35
N VAL A 95 -12.77 13.74 -6.64
CA VAL A 95 -12.55 12.71 -7.66
C VAL A 95 -11.24 11.90 -7.49
N PRO A 96 -11.17 10.64 -7.98
CA PRO A 96 -10.02 9.73 -7.84
C PRO A 96 -8.69 10.29 -8.39
N ILE A 97 -7.58 9.73 -7.90
CA ILE A 97 -6.24 9.98 -8.45
C ILE A 97 -6.17 9.32 -9.83
N GLU A 98 -6.20 10.14 -10.89
CA GLU A 98 -6.02 9.66 -12.27
C GLU A 98 -4.64 9.00 -12.42
N GLU A 99 -4.63 7.77 -12.93
CA GLU A 99 -3.42 7.09 -13.39
C GLU A 99 -2.86 7.85 -14.60
N LEU A 100 -1.55 8.15 -14.59
CA LEU A 100 -0.83 8.60 -15.77
C LEU A 100 -0.78 7.45 -16.80
N PRO A 101 -0.76 7.76 -18.11
CA PRO A 101 -1.28 6.88 -19.17
C PRO A 101 -0.54 5.53 -19.31
N PRO A 102 -1.26 4.48 -19.73
CA PRO A 102 -0.71 3.15 -19.89
C PRO A 102 -0.14 2.99 -21.31
N ASP A 103 1.18 3.12 -21.46
CA ASP A 103 1.87 2.50 -22.59
C ASP A 103 2.88 1.49 -22.04
N ALA A 104 2.36 0.32 -21.69
CA ALA A 104 3.11 -0.92 -21.54
C ALA A 104 2.21 -2.08 -21.95
N GLU A 105 2.41 -2.58 -23.17
CA GLU A 105 1.86 -3.87 -23.58
C GLU A 105 2.42 -4.99 -22.66
N PRO A 106 1.64 -6.04 -22.38
CA PRO A 106 2.08 -7.12 -21.50
C PRO A 106 3.01 -8.06 -22.26
N THR A 107 4.32 -7.90 -22.09
CA THR A 107 5.27 -8.95 -22.45
C THR A 107 5.59 -9.80 -21.23
N THR A 108 5.22 -11.07 -21.31
CA THR A 108 5.69 -12.10 -20.40
C THR A 108 7.16 -12.33 -20.72
N ASP A 109 8.07 -11.87 -19.86
CA ASP A 109 9.44 -12.38 -19.92
C ASP A 109 10.13 -12.44 -18.56
N LEU A 110 10.81 -13.56 -18.34
CA LEU A 110 11.44 -13.99 -17.09
C LEU A 110 12.76 -13.26 -16.79
N SER A 111 13.07 -12.19 -17.51
CA SER A 111 14.23 -11.30 -17.29
C SER A 111 13.95 -10.13 -16.34
N ALA A 112 12.69 -9.90 -15.94
CA ALA A 112 12.28 -8.82 -15.02
C ALA A 112 12.66 -9.05 -13.54
N LEU A 113 13.43 -10.10 -13.24
CA LEU A 113 13.79 -10.48 -11.86
C LEU A 113 15.03 -9.73 -11.37
N GLU A 114 15.99 -9.42 -12.24
CA GLU A 114 17.23 -8.72 -11.88
C GLU A 114 17.02 -7.21 -11.77
N GLU A 115 16.23 -6.61 -12.66
CA GLU A 115 15.86 -5.19 -12.59
C GLU A 115 14.94 -4.88 -11.38
N LYS A 116 14.21 -5.87 -10.86
CA LYS A 116 13.42 -5.78 -9.62
C LYS A 116 14.23 -5.84 -8.33
N LEU A 117 15.48 -6.34 -8.39
CA LEU A 117 16.32 -6.53 -7.20
C LEU A 117 16.99 -5.23 -6.72
N ASP A 118 17.24 -4.28 -7.63
CA ASP A 118 17.77 -2.95 -7.30
C ASP A 118 16.66 -1.95 -6.90
N GLN A 119 15.41 -2.22 -7.29
CA GLN A 119 14.19 -1.44 -6.98
C GLN A 119 13.77 -1.46 -5.48
N LEU A 120 14.47 -2.19 -4.62
CA LEU A 120 14.02 -2.58 -3.26
C LEU A 120 14.64 -1.77 -2.12
N ALA A 121 15.89 -1.31 -2.22
CA ALA A 121 16.59 -0.67 -1.10
C ALA A 121 15.94 0.65 -0.62
N LEU A 122 15.34 1.43 -1.53
CA LEU A 122 14.57 2.61 -1.16
C LEU A 122 13.26 2.30 -0.42
N ARG A 123 12.68 1.13 -0.73
CA ARG A 123 11.45 0.64 -0.10
C ARG A 123 11.72 0.07 1.29
N ASP A 124 12.90 -0.46 1.55
CA ASP A 124 13.18 -1.23 2.76
C ASP A 124 13.09 -0.39 4.03
N TRP A 125 13.71 0.78 4.05
CA TRP A 125 13.64 1.67 5.22
C TRP A 125 12.21 2.19 5.45
N ILE A 126 11.44 2.43 4.39
CA ILE A 126 10.04 2.87 4.49
C ILE A 126 9.20 1.75 5.07
N TRP A 127 9.38 0.51 4.60
CA TRP A 127 8.71 -0.65 5.15
C TRP A 127 9.13 -0.92 6.59
N ALA A 128 10.40 -0.68 6.95
CA ALA A 128 10.87 -0.74 8.33
C ALA A 128 10.17 0.32 9.20
N ALA A 129 10.12 1.57 8.73
CA ALA A 129 9.45 2.68 9.40
C ALA A 129 7.94 2.42 9.58
N ILE A 130 7.27 1.96 8.52
CA ILE A 130 5.85 1.55 8.55
C ILE A 130 5.66 0.39 9.54
N SER A 131 6.54 -0.60 9.53
CA SER A 131 6.47 -1.73 10.46
C SER A 131 6.70 -1.35 11.92
N SER A 132 7.27 -0.17 12.19
CA SER A 132 7.40 0.38 13.55
C SER A 132 6.14 1.11 14.04
N LEU A 133 5.23 1.47 13.12
CA LEU A 133 4.00 2.17 13.46
C LEU A 133 3.06 1.29 14.30
N PRO A 134 2.26 1.87 15.22
CA PRO A 134 1.09 1.20 15.79
C PRO A 134 0.20 0.61 14.69
N GLU A 135 -0.38 -0.56 14.93
CA GLU A 135 -1.15 -1.34 13.94
C GLU A 135 -2.18 -0.47 13.17
N THR A 136 -2.94 0.36 13.88
CA THR A 136 -3.99 1.18 13.26
C THR A 136 -3.43 2.24 12.30
N LEU A 137 -2.28 2.84 12.62
CA LEU A 137 -1.57 3.77 11.73
C LEU A 137 -0.95 3.00 10.56
N ARG A 138 -0.41 1.82 10.84
CA ARG A 138 0.24 0.96 9.87
C ARG A 138 -0.72 0.49 8.78
N VAL A 139 -1.86 -0.07 9.17
CA VAL A 139 -2.90 -0.51 8.23
C VAL A 139 -3.33 0.66 7.34
N THR A 140 -3.63 1.82 7.94
CA THR A 140 -4.03 3.02 7.18
C THR A 140 -2.94 3.48 6.21
N ALA A 141 -1.66 3.45 6.61
CA ALA A 141 -0.54 3.78 5.75
C ALA A 141 -0.36 2.80 4.59
N ILE A 142 -0.42 1.49 4.86
CA ILE A 142 -0.26 0.45 3.84
C ILE A 142 -1.36 0.57 2.79
N LEU A 143 -2.62 0.70 3.21
CA LEU A 143 -3.75 0.88 2.30
C LEU A 143 -3.58 2.14 1.43
N ARG A 144 -3.29 3.29 2.05
CA ARG A 144 -3.16 4.58 1.36
C ARG A 144 -2.05 4.61 0.33
N TYR A 145 -0.87 4.08 0.70
CA TYR A 145 0.34 4.31 -0.09
C TYR A 145 0.74 3.10 -0.94
N PHE A 146 0.29 1.89 -0.61
CA PHE A 146 0.73 0.66 -1.27
C PHE A 146 -0.41 -0.23 -1.78
N GLY A 147 -1.63 -0.03 -1.27
CA GLY A 147 -2.85 -0.69 -1.72
C GLY A 147 -3.44 -0.07 -2.97
N SER A 148 -4.57 -0.62 -3.41
CA SER A 148 -5.39 -0.10 -4.51
C SER A 148 -6.32 1.05 -4.09
N HIS A 149 -6.56 1.21 -2.79
CA HIS A 149 -7.48 2.22 -2.24
C HIS A 149 -6.78 3.57 -2.13
N THR A 150 -7.14 4.52 -2.99
CA THR A 150 -6.41 5.78 -3.15
C THR A 150 -7.14 6.99 -2.60
N THR A 151 -8.33 6.83 -2.02
CA THR A 151 -9.06 7.93 -1.38
C THR A 151 -9.24 7.71 0.11
N TYR A 152 -9.45 8.78 0.87
CA TYR A 152 -9.67 8.66 2.32
C TYR A 152 -11.02 8.02 2.63
N ASP A 153 -12.03 8.24 1.79
CA ASP A 153 -13.36 7.67 1.93
C ASP A 153 -13.39 6.17 1.63
N GLU A 154 -12.66 5.70 0.63
CA GLU A 154 -12.46 4.25 0.41
C GLU A 154 -11.79 3.62 1.62
N ILE A 155 -10.72 4.24 2.14
CA ILE A 155 -10.02 3.72 3.33
C ILE A 155 -10.90 3.81 4.58
N ALA A 156 -11.75 4.84 4.70
CA ALA A 156 -12.68 5.01 5.81
C ALA A 156 -13.78 3.95 5.79
N THR A 157 -14.38 3.74 4.61
CA THR A 157 -15.39 2.71 4.36
C THR A 157 -14.81 1.33 4.61
N LEU A 158 -13.62 1.07 4.03
CA LEU A 158 -12.88 -0.16 4.26
C LEU A 158 -12.66 -0.33 5.76
N LEU A 159 -12.00 0.60 6.45
CA LEU A 159 -11.66 0.41 7.86
C LEU A 159 -12.84 0.52 8.84
N GLY A 160 -14.05 0.86 8.38
CA GLY A 160 -15.22 1.09 9.23
C GLY A 160 -15.03 2.23 10.22
N ILE A 161 -14.33 3.30 9.83
CA ILE A 161 -14.01 4.46 10.69
C ILE A 161 -14.38 5.77 10.00
N PRO A 162 -14.58 6.87 10.75
CA PRO A 162 -14.80 8.19 10.15
C PRO A 162 -13.63 8.62 9.25
N VAL A 163 -13.93 9.28 8.13
CA VAL A 163 -12.91 9.86 7.23
C VAL A 163 -11.99 10.85 7.97
N GLY A 164 -12.50 11.56 8.97
CA GLY A 164 -11.69 12.41 9.86
C GLY A 164 -10.65 11.62 10.67
N THR A 165 -10.98 10.38 11.07
CA THR A 165 -10.03 9.48 11.74
C THR A 165 -8.94 9.04 10.77
N VAL A 166 -9.27 8.69 9.51
CA VAL A 166 -8.29 8.39 8.46
C VAL A 166 -7.32 9.56 8.27
N ARG A 167 -7.84 10.78 8.15
CA ARG A 167 -7.04 12.02 8.06
C ARG A 167 -6.07 12.16 9.24
N SER A 168 -6.57 12.00 10.48
CA SER A 168 -5.73 12.12 11.67
C SER A 168 -4.64 11.05 11.73
N ARG A 169 -4.96 9.82 11.33
CA ARG A 169 -3.99 8.71 11.29
C ARG A 169 -2.92 8.96 10.26
N LEU A 170 -3.28 9.38 9.04
CA LEU A 170 -2.32 9.70 8.00
C LEU A 170 -1.45 10.92 8.35
N SER A 171 -1.99 11.91 9.06
CA SER A 171 -1.18 12.99 9.64
C SER A 171 -0.11 12.45 10.60
N GLN A 172 -0.49 11.56 11.53
CA GLN A 172 0.47 10.92 12.45
C GLN A 172 1.48 10.02 11.73
N VAL A 173 1.05 9.30 10.69
CA VAL A 173 1.93 8.50 9.82
C VAL A 173 2.97 9.40 9.18
N LYS A 174 2.56 10.51 8.55
CA LYS A 174 3.47 11.46 7.89
C LYS A 174 4.54 11.99 8.84
N LEU A 175 4.16 12.41 10.04
CA LEU A 175 5.11 12.88 11.06
C LEU A 175 6.13 11.80 11.42
N LYS A 176 5.67 10.58 11.71
CA LYS A 176 6.54 9.46 12.07
C LYS A 176 7.45 9.01 10.93
N LEU A 177 6.96 9.03 9.69
CA LEU A 177 7.77 8.68 8.52
C LEU A 177 8.77 9.78 8.17
N ALA A 178 8.45 11.05 8.38
CA ALA A 178 9.39 12.16 8.21
C ALA A 178 10.55 12.07 9.22
N ASP A 179 10.25 11.79 10.49
CA ASP A 179 11.26 11.54 11.53
C ASP A 179 12.13 10.33 11.17
N ALA A 180 11.52 9.23 10.72
CA ALA A 180 12.23 8.04 10.31
C ALA A 180 13.13 8.27 9.07
N LEU A 181 12.69 9.08 8.10
CA LEU A 181 13.47 9.44 6.91
C LEU A 181 14.77 10.16 7.29
N LEU A 182 14.70 11.05 8.29
CA LEU A 182 15.87 11.77 8.80
C LEU A 182 16.86 10.87 9.54
N GLN A 183 16.38 9.79 10.17
CA GLN A 183 17.23 8.83 10.90
C GLN A 183 17.73 7.66 10.05
N ALA A 184 17.00 7.29 9.00
CA ALA A 184 17.30 6.13 8.14
C ALA A 184 18.34 6.43 7.05
N ALA A 185 18.71 7.70 6.83
CA ALA A 185 19.82 8.08 5.98
C ALA A 185 21.15 7.58 6.58
N GLY A 186 21.46 6.30 6.40
CA GLY A 186 22.70 5.65 6.86
C GLY A 186 22.55 4.27 7.52
N LEU A 187 21.35 3.69 7.59
CA LEU A 187 21.14 2.36 8.20
C LEU A 187 21.02 1.25 7.14
N ASP A 188 21.61 0.08 7.44
CA ASP A 188 21.43 -1.14 6.65
C ASP A 188 20.06 -1.77 6.94
N HIS A 189 19.23 -1.88 5.90
CA HIS A 189 17.87 -2.45 5.96
C HIS A 189 17.74 -3.80 5.23
N SER A 190 18.87 -4.43 4.89
CA SER A 190 18.92 -5.71 4.19
C SER A 190 18.17 -6.83 4.92
N ARG A 191 18.17 -6.79 6.27
CA ARG A 191 17.46 -7.76 7.10
C ARG A 191 15.95 -7.62 6.98
N GLU A 192 15.42 -6.41 7.10
CA GLU A 192 13.99 -6.11 6.97
C GLU A 192 13.50 -6.46 5.57
N ARG A 193 14.31 -6.20 4.54
CA ARG A 193 14.04 -6.64 3.17
C ARG A 193 13.90 -8.15 3.08
N ALA A 194 14.89 -8.89 3.55
CA ALA A 194 14.91 -10.34 3.48
C ALA A 194 13.73 -10.97 4.24
N GLU A 195 13.39 -10.41 5.41
CA GLU A 195 12.21 -10.81 6.17
C GLU A 195 10.91 -10.57 5.38
N ARG A 196 10.74 -9.37 4.81
CA ARG A 196 9.56 -9.02 4.02
C ARG A 196 9.43 -9.89 2.75
N GLU A 197 10.53 -10.14 2.04
CA GLU A 197 10.55 -11.05 0.89
C GLU A 197 10.16 -12.48 1.30
N SER A 198 10.65 -12.95 2.46
CA SER A 198 10.25 -14.23 3.00
C SER A 198 8.76 -14.29 3.33
N LEU A 199 8.20 -13.24 3.93
CA LEU A 199 6.76 -13.15 4.21
C LEU A 199 5.93 -13.11 2.93
N LEU A 200 6.39 -12.38 1.91
CA LEU A 200 5.73 -12.32 0.61
C LEU A 200 5.68 -13.69 -0.06
N ARG A 201 6.81 -14.42 -0.07
CA ARG A 201 6.87 -15.80 -0.58
C ARG A 201 5.92 -16.71 0.19
N TYR A 202 6.01 -16.68 1.52
CA TYR A 202 5.13 -17.47 2.39
C TYR A 202 3.65 -17.26 2.07
N HIS A 203 3.15 -16.02 2.05
CA HIS A 203 1.74 -15.76 1.76
C HIS A 203 1.34 -16.11 0.34
N ARG A 204 2.25 -15.99 -0.64
CA ARG A 204 1.98 -16.46 -2.01
C ARG A 204 1.78 -17.97 -2.03
N ASP A 205 2.60 -18.72 -1.32
CA ASP A 205 2.49 -20.17 -1.24
C ASP A 205 1.18 -20.60 -0.56
N VAL A 206 0.80 -19.94 0.54
CA VAL A 206 -0.51 -20.15 1.20
C VAL A 206 -1.67 -19.97 0.22
N TRP A 207 -1.70 -18.87 -0.54
CA TRP A 207 -2.80 -18.64 -1.49
C TRP A 207 -2.75 -19.57 -2.71
N ASN A 208 -1.57 -20.08 -3.09
CA ASN A 208 -1.47 -21.12 -4.10
C ASN A 208 -2.12 -22.44 -3.65
N GLU A 209 -2.15 -22.74 -2.35
CA GLU A 209 -2.88 -23.89 -1.81
C GLU A 209 -4.39 -23.73 -2.02
N TYR A 210 -4.93 -22.54 -1.75
CA TYR A 210 -6.33 -22.21 -2.05
C TYR A 210 -6.66 -22.39 -3.54
N THR A 211 -5.83 -21.84 -4.44
CA THR A 211 -6.01 -21.98 -5.90
C THR A 211 -5.94 -23.45 -6.35
N ARG A 212 -5.11 -24.27 -5.70
CA ARG A 212 -5.04 -25.73 -5.95
C ARG A 212 -6.19 -26.50 -5.32
N LYS A 213 -7.09 -25.83 -4.60
CA LYS A 213 -8.20 -26.42 -3.83
C LYS A 213 -7.72 -27.34 -2.71
N ASP A 214 -6.51 -27.12 -2.20
CA ASP A 214 -5.99 -27.81 -1.02
C ASP A 214 -6.47 -27.09 0.25
N ARG A 215 -7.72 -27.39 0.59
CA ARG A 215 -8.43 -26.79 1.73
C ARG A 215 -7.66 -26.93 3.04
N ASP A 216 -7.20 -28.14 3.35
CA ASP A 216 -6.62 -28.43 4.66
C ASP A 216 -5.24 -27.77 4.83
N ALA A 217 -4.44 -27.73 3.75
CA ALA A 217 -3.20 -26.96 3.73
C ALA A 217 -3.49 -25.47 3.97
N PHE A 218 -4.42 -24.88 3.20
CA PHE A 218 -4.78 -23.47 3.31
C PHE A 218 -5.25 -23.09 4.74
N LEU A 219 -6.17 -23.88 5.30
CA LEU A 219 -6.73 -23.63 6.62
C LEU A 219 -5.73 -23.87 7.77
N SER A 220 -4.67 -24.64 7.54
CA SER A 220 -3.61 -24.88 8.54
C SER A 220 -2.88 -23.58 8.94
N HIS A 221 -2.88 -22.58 8.06
CA HIS A 221 -2.26 -21.28 8.27
C HIS A 221 -3.03 -20.34 9.21
N TYR A 222 -4.22 -20.72 9.66
CA TYR A 222 -5.05 -19.96 10.59
C TYR A 222 -5.12 -20.66 11.94
N THR A 223 -5.06 -19.93 13.04
CA THR A 223 -5.13 -20.53 14.39
C THR A 223 -6.54 -21.00 14.72
N ASP A 224 -6.65 -21.94 15.67
CA ASP A 224 -7.97 -22.45 16.08
C ASP A 224 -8.77 -21.40 16.88
N ASP A 225 -8.06 -20.49 17.57
CA ASP A 225 -8.60 -19.33 18.29
C ASP A 225 -8.80 -18.09 17.41
N LEU A 226 -8.82 -18.26 16.08
CA LEU A 226 -8.97 -17.17 15.10
C LEU A 226 -10.11 -16.22 15.45
N ARG A 227 -9.86 -14.91 15.35
CA ARG A 227 -10.90 -13.89 15.39
C ARG A 227 -11.17 -13.32 14.01
N VAL A 228 -12.39 -13.47 13.52
CA VAL A 228 -12.82 -12.98 12.21
C VAL A 228 -13.73 -11.77 12.39
N THR A 229 -13.35 -10.61 11.87
CA THR A 229 -14.20 -9.41 11.88
C THR A 229 -14.70 -9.10 10.48
N PHE A 230 -15.99 -8.85 10.34
CA PHE A 230 -16.67 -8.52 9.07
C PHE A 230 -16.88 -7.00 8.92
N PRO A 231 -17.24 -6.52 7.71
CA PRO A 231 -17.39 -5.09 7.44
C PRO A 231 -18.43 -4.37 8.30
N ASP A 232 -19.45 -5.08 8.78
CA ASP A 232 -20.48 -4.56 9.68
C ASP A 232 -20.02 -4.43 11.14
N GLY A 233 -18.79 -4.84 11.43
CA GLY A 233 -18.19 -4.83 12.77
C GLY A 233 -18.45 -6.10 13.58
N GLU A 234 -19.25 -7.04 13.08
CA GLU A 234 -19.43 -8.33 13.73
C GLU A 234 -18.08 -9.04 13.83
N THR A 235 -17.80 -9.63 15.01
CA THR A 235 -16.59 -10.41 15.24
C THR A 235 -16.95 -11.79 15.74
N LEU A 236 -16.55 -12.81 14.98
CA LEU A 236 -16.73 -14.21 15.30
C LEU A 236 -15.43 -14.79 15.87
N GLN A 237 -15.57 -15.69 16.85
CA GLN A 237 -14.48 -16.39 17.50
C GLN A 237 -14.40 -17.83 16.99
N GLY A 238 -13.20 -18.30 16.72
CA GLY A 238 -12.91 -19.65 16.23
C GLY A 238 -12.92 -19.76 14.71
N ARG A 239 -12.25 -20.81 14.20
CA ARG A 239 -12.07 -21.03 12.76
C ARG A 239 -13.30 -21.60 12.03
N VAL A 240 -14.30 -22.10 12.76
CA VAL A 240 -15.48 -22.83 12.22
C VAL A 240 -16.20 -22.07 11.10
N HIS A 241 -16.33 -20.75 11.22
CA HIS A 241 -16.99 -19.94 10.18
C HIS A 241 -16.13 -19.84 8.92
N LEU A 242 -14.82 -19.60 9.07
CA LEU A 242 -13.90 -19.59 7.95
C LEU A 242 -13.86 -20.95 7.24
N ASP A 243 -13.84 -22.06 7.99
CA ASP A 243 -13.88 -23.42 7.44
C ASP A 243 -15.10 -23.60 6.52
N LYS A 244 -16.28 -23.19 6.99
CA LYS A 244 -17.54 -23.28 6.21
C LYS A 244 -17.55 -22.39 4.97
N GLU A 245 -17.04 -21.16 5.07
CA GLU A 245 -16.98 -20.25 3.93
C GLU A 245 -16.03 -20.81 2.85
N VAL A 246 -14.87 -21.32 3.25
CA VAL A 246 -13.91 -21.96 2.31
C VAL A 246 -14.52 -23.20 1.67
N ASP A 247 -15.21 -24.06 2.43
CA ASP A 247 -15.94 -25.21 1.88
C ASP A 247 -16.97 -24.78 0.84
N SER A 248 -17.83 -23.82 1.21
CA SER A 248 -18.88 -23.29 0.34
C SER A 248 -18.32 -22.68 -0.95
N ASP A 249 -17.22 -21.93 -0.86
CA ASP A 249 -16.57 -21.31 -2.01
C ASP A 249 -15.98 -22.34 -2.97
N LEU A 250 -15.26 -23.34 -2.42
CA LEU A 250 -14.64 -24.40 -3.22
C LEU A 250 -15.70 -25.31 -3.89
N GLU A 251 -16.76 -25.67 -3.16
CA GLU A 251 -17.89 -26.46 -3.67
C GLU A 251 -18.65 -25.74 -4.78
N ALA A 252 -18.88 -24.43 -4.62
CA ALA A 252 -19.53 -23.60 -5.64
C ALA A 252 -18.62 -23.31 -6.85
N GLY A 253 -17.34 -23.66 -6.79
CA GLY A 253 -16.37 -23.36 -7.84
C GLY A 253 -15.99 -21.87 -7.91
N THR A 254 -16.15 -21.13 -6.81
CA THR A 254 -15.61 -19.77 -6.67
C THR A 254 -14.09 -19.85 -6.53
N ASP A 255 -13.38 -19.11 -7.37
CA ASP A 255 -11.92 -18.96 -7.28
C ASP A 255 -11.56 -17.55 -6.78
N VAL A 256 -10.32 -17.38 -6.33
CA VAL A 256 -9.81 -16.10 -5.80
C VAL A 256 -8.53 -15.73 -6.54
N LEU A 257 -8.58 -14.60 -7.26
CA LEU A 257 -7.41 -14.01 -7.89
C LEU A 257 -6.75 -13.02 -6.94
N VAL A 258 -5.63 -13.42 -6.33
CA VAL A 258 -4.82 -12.52 -5.49
C VAL A 258 -4.14 -11.48 -6.39
N GLN A 259 -4.52 -10.21 -6.23
CA GLN A 259 -3.97 -9.09 -6.98
C GLN A 259 -2.76 -8.49 -6.27
N ARG A 260 -2.77 -8.45 -4.93
CA ARG A 260 -1.69 -7.84 -4.14
C ARG A 260 -1.53 -8.51 -2.78
N ILE A 261 -0.27 -8.67 -2.37
CA ILE A 261 0.11 -9.08 -1.02
C ILE A 261 1.07 -8.03 -0.47
N LEU A 262 0.69 -7.40 0.63
CA LEU A 262 1.42 -6.33 1.30
C LEU A 262 1.77 -6.78 2.72
N PRO A 263 2.85 -7.57 2.87
CA PRO A 263 3.27 -8.03 4.18
C PRO A 263 4.01 -6.92 4.95
N SER A 264 3.77 -6.90 6.24
CA SER A 264 4.52 -6.19 7.28
C SER A 264 4.70 -7.16 8.46
N ARG A 265 5.66 -6.88 9.34
CA ARG A 265 6.16 -7.76 10.40
C ARG A 265 5.16 -8.76 10.99
N ASP A 266 4.08 -8.27 11.59
CA ASP A 266 3.01 -9.05 12.25
C ASP A 266 1.64 -8.86 11.60
N LEU A 267 1.60 -8.29 10.39
CA LEU A 267 0.38 -7.93 9.68
C LEU A 267 0.55 -8.07 8.17
N THR A 268 -0.38 -8.71 7.48
CA THR A 268 -0.42 -8.75 6.01
C THR A 268 -1.74 -8.19 5.51
N ILE A 269 -1.68 -7.34 4.48
CA ILE A 269 -2.86 -6.93 3.71
C ILE A 269 -2.87 -7.69 2.39
N ILE A 270 -4.02 -8.28 2.04
CA ILE A 270 -4.20 -9.01 0.78
C ILE A 270 -5.38 -8.40 0.03
N GLU A 271 -5.16 -7.97 -1.20
CA GLU A 271 -6.21 -7.50 -2.11
C GLU A 271 -6.43 -8.58 -3.17
N ALA A 272 -7.69 -8.99 -3.35
CA ALA A 272 -8.05 -10.07 -4.24
C ALA A 272 -9.40 -9.83 -4.91
N ALA A 273 -9.60 -10.43 -6.08
CA ALA A 273 -10.87 -10.47 -6.78
C ALA A 273 -11.48 -11.87 -6.69
N PHE A 274 -12.79 -11.96 -6.52
CA PHE A 274 -13.49 -13.24 -6.64
C PHE A 274 -13.77 -13.54 -8.11
N ILE A 275 -13.57 -14.79 -8.51
CA ILE A 275 -13.99 -15.33 -9.79
C ILE A 275 -15.20 -16.21 -9.52
N ASN A 276 -16.39 -15.65 -9.74
CA ASN A 276 -17.65 -16.35 -9.51
C ASN A 276 -17.93 -17.37 -10.63
N PRO A 277 -18.63 -18.48 -10.31
CA PRO A 277 -19.04 -19.46 -11.30
C PRO A 277 -20.04 -18.84 -12.30
N ARG A 278 -20.07 -19.36 -13.54
CA ARG A 278 -20.84 -18.75 -14.64
C ARG A 278 -22.35 -18.79 -14.43
N ASP A 279 -22.84 -19.80 -13.72
CA ASP A 279 -24.24 -20.01 -13.38
C ASP A 279 -24.71 -19.16 -12.18
N ASN A 280 -23.77 -18.63 -11.39
CA ASN A 280 -24.05 -17.68 -10.31
C ASN A 280 -23.01 -16.55 -10.25
N PRO A 281 -23.03 -15.61 -11.22
CA PRO A 281 -22.00 -14.58 -11.35
C PRO A 281 -22.00 -13.55 -10.21
N TYR A 282 -23.03 -13.52 -9.37
CA TYR A 282 -23.18 -12.57 -8.26
C TYR A 282 -22.99 -13.20 -6.87
N ARG A 283 -22.50 -14.45 -6.77
CA ARG A 283 -22.30 -15.16 -5.50
C ARG A 283 -21.45 -14.34 -4.52
N CYS A 284 -20.19 -14.10 -4.86
CA CYS A 284 -19.29 -13.25 -4.07
C CYS A 284 -19.24 -11.82 -4.62
N PRO A 285 -18.89 -10.82 -3.78
CA PRO A 285 -18.60 -9.46 -4.23
C PRO A 285 -17.47 -9.43 -5.28
N PRO A 286 -17.30 -8.34 -6.05
CA PRO A 286 -16.27 -8.29 -7.10
C PRO A 286 -14.83 -8.34 -6.57
N GLY A 287 -14.62 -8.03 -5.30
CA GLY A 287 -13.32 -8.16 -4.67
C GLY A 287 -13.37 -8.07 -3.15
N MET A 288 -12.23 -8.36 -2.54
CA MET A 288 -12.00 -8.27 -1.11
C MET A 288 -10.64 -7.68 -0.78
N THR A 289 -10.56 -7.05 0.38
CA THR A 289 -9.32 -6.73 1.07
C THR A 289 -9.33 -7.43 2.43
N LEU A 290 -8.28 -8.18 2.71
CA LEU A 290 -8.09 -8.90 3.96
C LEU A 290 -6.98 -8.23 4.76
N VAL A 291 -7.22 -8.00 6.05
CA VAL A 291 -6.18 -7.59 6.99
C VAL A 291 -5.94 -8.72 7.98
N LEU A 292 -4.82 -9.41 7.82
CA LEU A 292 -4.42 -10.57 8.59
C LEU A 292 -3.40 -10.14 9.65
N SER A 293 -3.66 -10.38 10.92
CA SER A 293 -2.68 -10.26 12.00
C SER A 293 -2.15 -11.64 12.37
N HIS A 294 -0.85 -11.71 12.64
CA HIS A 294 -0.14 -12.97 12.79
C HIS A 294 0.44 -13.17 14.18
N ARG A 295 0.30 -14.39 14.69
CA ARG A 295 1.02 -14.90 15.86
C ARG A 295 2.04 -15.92 15.38
N GLY A 296 3.28 -15.48 15.20
CA GLY A 296 4.29 -16.25 14.47
C GLY A 296 3.95 -16.29 12.98
N ARG A 297 3.84 -17.48 12.38
CA ARG A 297 3.44 -17.64 10.98
C ARG A 297 1.94 -17.84 10.76
N ARG A 298 1.17 -18.11 11.82
CA ARG A 298 -0.28 -18.38 11.70
C ARG A 298 -1.07 -17.09 11.91
N THR A 299 -2.14 -16.93 11.14
CA THR A 299 -3.08 -15.82 11.29
C THR A 299 -4.00 -16.09 12.48
N ASP A 300 -4.03 -15.19 13.45
CA ASP A 300 -4.92 -15.28 14.61
C ASP A 300 -6.01 -14.22 14.66
N ARG A 301 -5.92 -13.19 13.78
CA ARG A 301 -7.01 -12.26 13.52
C ARG A 301 -7.12 -11.97 12.04
N LEU A 302 -8.33 -12.00 11.52
CA LEU A 302 -8.66 -11.76 10.13
C LEU A 302 -9.76 -10.72 10.06
N LYS A 303 -9.57 -9.65 9.29
CA LYS A 303 -10.63 -8.69 8.99
C LYS A 303 -10.95 -8.75 7.50
N PHE A 304 -12.23 -8.90 7.19
CA PHE A 304 -12.74 -8.87 5.82
C PHE A 304 -13.26 -7.48 5.47
N TYR A 305 -12.93 -7.06 4.26
CA TYR A 305 -13.50 -5.90 3.61
C TYR A 305 -13.92 -6.33 2.22
N PHE A 306 -15.18 -6.10 1.85
CA PHE A 306 -15.68 -6.44 0.52
C PHE A 306 -15.85 -5.19 -0.31
N ALA A 307 -15.48 -5.27 -1.58
CA ALA A 307 -15.82 -4.24 -2.54
C ALA A 307 -17.35 -4.13 -2.66
N PRO A 308 -17.90 -2.92 -2.88
CA PRO A 308 -19.33 -2.74 -3.11
C PRO A 308 -19.84 -3.68 -4.20
N ARG A 309 -20.97 -4.34 -3.96
CA ARG A 309 -21.60 -5.20 -4.97
C ARG A 309 -22.17 -4.31 -6.09
N PRO A 310 -21.97 -4.66 -7.37
CA PRO A 310 -22.67 -3.98 -8.45
C PRO A 310 -24.19 -4.21 -8.30
N PRO A 311 -25.03 -3.28 -8.79
CA PRO A 311 -26.47 -3.49 -8.82
C PRO A 311 -26.77 -4.76 -9.63
N VAL A 312 -27.59 -5.64 -9.06
CA VAL A 312 -28.09 -6.82 -9.76
C VAL A 312 -29.07 -6.32 -10.83
N PRO A 313 -28.91 -6.68 -12.12
CA PRO A 313 -29.89 -6.33 -13.14
C PRO A 313 -31.27 -6.85 -12.72
N GLU A 314 -32.29 -5.99 -12.72
CA GLU A 314 -33.68 -6.42 -12.55
C GLU A 314 -34.06 -7.29 -13.76
N GLU A 315 -34.69 -8.44 -13.50
CA GLU A 315 -35.21 -9.37 -14.53
C GLU A 315 -36.37 -8.77 -15.34
#